data_AF-A0A0H1R0A7-F1
#
_entry.id   AF-A0A0H1R0A7-F1
#
_cell.length_a   1.000
_cell.length_b   1.000
_cell.length_c   1.000
_cell.angle_alpha   90.00
_cell.angle_beta   90.00
_cell.angle_gamma   90.00
#
_symmetry.space_group_name_H-M   'P 1'
#
loop_
_entity.id
_entity.type
_entity.pdbx_description
1 polymer ?
#
loop_
_entity_poly.entity_id
_entity_poly.type
_entity_poly.pdbx_seq_one_letter_code
_entity_poly.pdbx_strand_id
1 'polypeptide(L)'
;MNDGTTSYSDREIINSWAVAEIGPGISRVLSAKGLMRPNADRCIGFFYVDHEDGITFRIHSLCRTGAGKPPEIVVNFENHGEGLILHSDEVGAYTLLSNDEANRLSLLEEQRWRIYYEPEPLQAVRKRADLDRFRAPGYFDDVSVILVSKDRELIPEGVWVRLEGQSDDGASFRGTLLNEPYSDFGVHEGDMVTVSFAEDEEGRFLVAEVESR
;
A
#
# COMPACT_ATOMS: atom_id res chain seq x y z
N MET A 1 -7.79 17.95 21.74
CA MET A 1 -6.64 18.72 21.21
C MET A 1 -6.09 17.87 20.09
N ASN A 2 -6.40 18.22 18.85
CA ASN A 2 -5.93 17.46 17.69
C ASN A 2 -4.52 17.92 17.39
N ASP A 3 -3.55 17.08 17.74
CA ASP A 3 -2.16 17.31 17.39
C ASP A 3 -2.04 17.22 15.86
N GLY A 4 -1.33 18.19 15.28
CA GLY A 4 -1.26 18.45 13.85
C GLY A 4 -0.43 17.43 13.07
N THR A 5 -0.76 16.14 13.17
CA THR A 5 -0.30 15.14 12.20
C THR A 5 -1.02 15.42 10.88
N THR A 6 -0.28 15.95 9.90
CA THR A 6 -0.69 15.91 8.50
C THR A 6 -0.98 14.45 8.16
N SER A 7 -2.26 14.10 8.03
CA SER A 7 -2.66 12.76 7.60
C SER A 7 -2.51 12.72 6.09
N TYR A 8 -1.42 12.12 5.61
CA TYR A 8 -1.24 11.82 4.20
C TYR A 8 -2.23 10.72 3.80
N SER A 9 -2.76 10.79 2.58
CA SER A 9 -3.50 9.68 1.98
C SER A 9 -2.57 8.56 1.54
N ASP A 10 -3.10 7.36 1.39
CA ASP A 10 -2.38 6.20 0.86
C ASP A 10 -1.66 6.51 -0.46
N ARG A 11 -2.33 7.24 -1.37
CA ARG A 11 -1.73 7.65 -2.65
C ARG A 11 -0.54 8.60 -2.46
N GLU A 12 -0.57 9.47 -1.47
CA GLU A 12 0.52 10.42 -1.20
C GLU A 12 1.74 9.72 -0.60
N ILE A 13 1.53 8.65 0.18
CA ILE A 13 2.64 7.95 0.84
C ILE A 13 3.28 6.87 -0.01
N ILE A 14 2.55 6.17 -0.89
CA ILE A 14 3.17 5.11 -1.68
C ILE A 14 4.30 5.66 -2.56
N ASN A 15 5.37 4.88 -2.69
CA ASN A 15 6.56 5.23 -3.45
C ASN A 15 7.24 6.53 -2.99
N SER A 16 7.16 6.83 -1.69
CA SER A 16 7.79 8.02 -1.10
C SER A 16 8.82 7.65 -0.03
N TRP A 17 9.84 8.50 0.09
CA TRP A 17 10.78 8.46 1.19
C TRP A 17 10.20 9.22 2.38
N ALA A 18 10.44 8.75 3.59
CA ALA A 18 10.00 9.43 4.81
C ALA A 18 11.03 9.33 5.93
N VAL A 19 11.01 10.34 6.80
CA VAL A 19 11.70 10.32 8.09
C VAL A 19 10.66 10.02 9.16
N ALA A 20 10.81 8.91 9.86
CA ALA A 20 9.87 8.44 10.87
C ALA A 20 10.50 8.47 12.28
N GLU A 21 9.68 8.71 13.29
CA GLU A 21 10.06 8.54 14.69
C GLU A 21 10.26 7.07 15.02
N ILE A 22 11.25 6.76 15.86
CA ILE A 22 11.45 5.39 16.37
C ILE A 22 10.39 5.12 17.45
N GLY A 23 9.16 4.85 16.99
CA GLY A 23 8.03 4.44 17.82
C GLY A 23 8.05 2.95 18.19
N PRO A 24 6.99 2.44 18.83
CA PRO A 24 6.90 1.04 19.26
C PRO A 24 7.12 0.01 18.14
N GLY A 25 6.51 0.21 16.97
CA GLY A 25 6.63 -0.70 15.82
C GLY A 25 8.07 -0.78 15.29
N ILE A 26 8.68 0.37 15.00
CA ILE A 26 10.07 0.46 14.53
C ILE A 26 11.04 -0.08 15.59
N SER A 27 10.85 0.29 16.86
CA SER A 27 11.69 -0.19 17.97
C SER A 27 11.65 -1.71 18.10
N ARG A 28 10.48 -2.34 17.93
CA ARG A 28 10.31 -3.80 17.94
C ARG A 28 11.14 -4.45 16.83
N VAL A 29 11.03 -3.96 15.60
CA VAL A 29 11.78 -4.48 14.43
C VAL A 29 13.29 -4.36 14.63
N LEU A 30 13.77 -3.17 15.02
CA LEU A 30 15.19 -2.91 15.24
C LEU A 30 15.76 -3.71 16.41
N SER A 31 15.01 -3.83 17.52
CA SER A 31 15.44 -4.57 18.71
C SER A 31 15.55 -6.07 18.43
N ALA A 32 14.59 -6.65 17.69
CA ALA A 32 14.63 -8.06 17.28
C ALA A 32 15.89 -8.43 16.47
N LYS A 33 16.50 -7.44 15.81
CA LYS A 33 17.73 -7.60 15.01
C LYS A 33 18.99 -7.08 15.72
N GLY A 34 18.89 -6.56 16.94
CA GLY A 34 20.04 -5.96 17.65
C GLY A 34 20.57 -4.67 17.00
N LEU A 35 19.72 -3.96 16.26
CA LEU A 35 20.09 -2.79 15.45
C LEU A 35 19.79 -1.45 16.12
N MET A 36 19.31 -1.46 17.37
CA MET A 36 19.11 -0.23 18.13
C MET A 36 20.43 0.55 18.31
N ARG A 37 20.36 1.87 18.20
CA ARG A 37 21.51 2.77 18.32
C ARG A 37 21.18 3.95 19.22
N PRO A 38 21.93 4.16 20.33
CA PRO A 38 21.63 5.24 21.27
C PRO A 38 21.75 6.66 20.69
N ASN A 39 22.49 6.81 19.59
CA ASN A 39 22.76 8.09 18.95
C ASN A 39 21.76 8.45 17.84
N ALA A 40 20.83 7.56 17.50
CA ALA A 40 19.75 7.77 16.55
C ALA A 40 18.44 8.12 17.28
N ASP A 41 17.72 9.12 16.77
CA ASP A 41 16.39 9.50 17.29
C ASP A 41 15.26 9.22 16.29
N ARG A 42 15.60 9.00 15.01
CA ARG A 42 14.68 8.74 13.92
C ARG A 42 15.25 7.69 12.95
N CYS A 43 14.41 7.24 12.04
CA CYS A 43 14.84 6.43 10.91
C CYS A 43 14.36 7.04 9.59
N ILE A 44 15.08 6.73 8.52
CA ILE A 44 14.64 7.01 7.16
C ILE A 44 14.22 5.68 6.53
N GLY A 45 13.08 5.68 5.86
CA GLY A 45 12.60 4.53 5.14
C GLY A 45 11.78 4.91 3.93
N PHE A 46 11.38 3.89 3.18
CA PHE A 46 10.61 4.04 1.95
C PHE A 46 9.29 3.29 2.07
N PHE A 47 8.20 3.97 1.73
CA PHE A 47 6.90 3.35 1.60
C PHE A 47 6.76 2.74 0.21
N TYR A 48 6.44 1.45 0.16
CA TYR A 48 6.11 0.73 -1.07
C TYR A 48 4.82 -0.06 -0.87
N VAL A 49 4.24 -0.56 -1.97
CA VAL A 49 3.07 -1.45 -1.89
C VAL A 49 3.57 -2.88 -2.03
N ASP A 50 3.49 -3.62 -0.94
CA ASP A 50 3.48 -5.08 -0.98
C ASP A 50 2.10 -5.52 -1.48
N HIS A 51 2.09 -6.47 -2.42
CA HIS A 51 0.84 -6.90 -3.03
C HIS A 51 -0.07 -7.63 -2.03
N GLU A 52 0.53 -8.34 -1.06
CA GLU A 52 -0.23 -9.10 -0.07
C GLU A 52 -0.42 -8.34 1.23
N ASP A 53 0.64 -7.70 1.70
CA ASP A 53 0.68 -7.01 3.00
C ASP A 53 0.25 -5.54 2.91
N GLY A 54 -0.01 -5.00 1.71
CA GLY A 54 -0.40 -3.61 1.54
C GLY A 54 0.76 -2.62 1.65
N ILE A 55 0.47 -1.40 2.13
CA ILE A 55 1.45 -0.33 2.20
C ILE A 55 2.46 -0.66 3.31
N THR A 56 3.70 -0.89 2.89
CA THR A 56 4.77 -1.34 3.75
C THR A 56 5.87 -0.30 3.81
N PHE A 57 6.38 -0.04 5.01
CA PHE A 57 7.52 0.83 5.25
C PHE A 57 8.78 -0.01 5.41
N ARG A 58 9.77 0.20 4.55
CA ARG A 58 11.10 -0.43 4.67
C ARG A 58 12.08 0.56 5.29
N ILE A 59 12.59 0.24 6.47
CA ILE A 59 13.60 1.04 7.15
C ILE A 59 14.93 0.90 6.40
N HIS A 60 15.46 2.01 5.90
CA HIS A 60 16.71 2.03 5.13
C HIS A 60 17.91 2.44 5.99
N SER A 61 17.71 3.44 6.86
CA SER A 61 18.79 3.98 7.69
C SER A 61 18.28 4.54 9.01
N LEU A 62 19.19 4.69 9.98
CA LEU A 62 18.93 5.44 11.21
C LEU A 62 19.54 6.82 11.07
N CYS A 63 18.84 7.82 11.58
CA CYS A 63 19.29 9.20 11.52
C CYS A 63 19.11 9.91 12.85
N ARG A 64 19.77 11.07 12.95
CA ARG A 64 19.54 12.06 13.98
C ARG A 64 18.93 13.29 13.34
N THR A 65 17.99 13.90 14.04
CA THR A 65 17.38 15.17 13.61
C THR A 65 17.72 16.29 14.58
N GLY A 66 18.07 17.45 14.04
CA GLY A 66 18.32 18.67 14.80
C GLY A 66 17.39 19.78 14.32
N ALA A 67 17.01 20.71 15.20
CA ALA A 67 16.12 21.81 14.85
C ALA A 67 16.63 22.58 13.61
N GLY A 68 15.82 22.61 12.55
CA GLY A 68 16.11 23.32 11.29
C GLY A 68 17.24 22.72 10.45
N LYS A 69 17.71 21.50 10.76
CA LYS A 69 18.77 20.81 10.01
C LYS A 69 18.19 19.60 9.26
N PRO A 70 18.74 19.25 8.08
CA PRO A 70 18.40 18.00 7.43
C PRO A 70 18.78 16.81 8.33
N PRO A 71 18.11 15.65 8.17
CA PRO A 71 18.48 14.43 8.87
C PRO A 71 19.94 14.06 8.62
N GLU A 72 20.68 13.74 9.68
CA GLU A 72 22.04 13.22 9.60
C GLU A 72 21.97 11.69 9.73
N ILE A 73 22.33 10.96 8.66
CA ILE A 73 22.38 9.49 8.70
C ILE A 73 23.52 9.06 9.62
N VAL A 74 23.18 8.34 10.68
CA VAL A 74 24.15 7.79 11.65
C VAL A 74 24.45 6.32 11.40
N VAL A 75 23.52 5.60 10.77
CA VAL A 75 23.70 4.21 10.32
C VAL A 75 23.00 4.04 8.98
N ASN A 76 23.73 3.56 7.99
CA ASN A 76 23.17 3.09 6.73
C ASN A 76 23.14 1.55 6.78
N PHE A 77 21.97 0.93 6.61
CA PHE A 77 21.86 -0.52 6.69
C PHE A 77 22.30 -1.18 5.38
N GLU A 78 23.00 -2.31 5.49
CA GLU A 78 23.32 -3.17 4.35
C GLU A 78 22.03 -3.64 3.66
N ASN A 79 22.13 -3.97 2.36
CA ASN A 79 21.01 -4.40 1.52
C ASN A 79 19.77 -3.50 1.62
N HIS A 80 19.97 -2.20 1.90
CA HIS A 80 18.89 -1.22 2.07
C HIS A 80 17.86 -1.66 3.13
N GLY A 81 18.34 -2.27 4.22
CA GLY A 81 17.49 -2.70 5.35
C GLY A 81 16.57 -3.87 5.03
N GLU A 82 17.08 -4.85 4.28
CA GLU A 82 16.37 -6.10 4.03
C GLU A 82 15.86 -6.75 5.32
N GLY A 83 14.56 -7.06 5.36
CA GLY A 83 13.89 -7.62 6.54
C GLY A 83 13.63 -6.62 7.68
N LEU A 84 13.87 -5.32 7.47
CA LEU A 84 13.48 -4.23 8.38
C LEU A 84 12.19 -3.57 7.87
N ILE A 85 11.13 -4.35 7.79
CA ILE A 85 9.85 -3.94 7.23
C ILE A 85 8.74 -3.97 8.29
N LEU A 86 7.74 -3.12 8.12
CA LEU A 86 6.52 -3.07 8.92
C LEU A 86 5.39 -2.45 8.10
N HIS A 87 4.15 -2.83 8.40
CA HIS A 87 2.97 -2.22 7.80
C HIS A 87 2.90 -0.72 8.12
N SER A 88 2.33 0.10 7.23
CA SER A 88 2.24 1.55 7.39
C SER A 88 1.57 1.97 8.70
N ASP A 89 0.56 1.22 9.14
CA ASP A 89 -0.19 1.51 10.38
C ASP A 89 0.66 1.36 11.65
N GLU A 90 1.78 0.64 11.57
CA GLU A 90 2.73 0.52 12.67
C GLU A 90 3.76 1.66 12.71
N VAL A 91 3.80 2.49 11.67
CA VAL A 91 4.64 3.68 11.61
C VAL A 91 3.94 4.80 12.37
N GLY A 92 4.62 5.33 13.38
CA GLY A 92 4.13 6.48 14.15
C GLY A 92 4.21 7.78 13.35
N ALA A 93 4.58 8.88 14.01
CA ALA A 93 4.76 10.15 13.31
C ALA A 93 5.90 10.07 12.28
N TYR A 94 5.64 10.55 11.07
CA TYR A 94 6.63 10.67 10.01
C TYR A 94 6.42 11.94 9.18
N THR A 95 7.42 12.28 8.38
CA THR A 95 7.36 13.37 7.40
C THR A 95 7.91 12.86 6.08
N LEU A 96 7.16 13.09 5.00
CA LEU A 96 7.60 12.73 3.66
C LEU A 96 8.74 13.63 3.21
N LEU A 97 9.73 13.04 2.56
CA LEU A 97 10.85 13.74 1.94
C LEU A 97 10.48 14.09 0.50
N SER A 98 10.73 15.34 0.12
CA SER A 98 10.76 15.72 -1.29
C SER A 98 11.88 14.98 -2.04
N ASN A 99 11.78 14.91 -3.37
CA ASN A 99 12.85 14.35 -4.20
C ASN A 99 14.19 15.06 -3.99
N ASP A 100 14.18 16.38 -3.78
CA ASP A 100 15.40 17.15 -3.52
C ASP A 100 16.04 16.81 -2.17
N GLU A 101 15.23 16.55 -1.14
CA GLU A 101 15.71 16.07 0.15
C GLU A 101 16.26 14.64 0.06
N ALA A 102 15.52 13.75 -0.58
CA ALA A 102 15.95 12.37 -0.78
C ALA A 102 17.25 12.29 -1.61
N ASN A 103 17.38 13.13 -2.63
CA ASN A 103 18.60 13.22 -3.45
C ASN A 103 19.80 13.76 -2.65
N ARG A 104 19.60 14.77 -1.80
CA ARG A 104 20.66 15.29 -0.91
C ARG A 104 21.16 14.25 0.09
N LEU A 105 20.34 13.26 0.41
CA LEU A 105 20.66 12.12 1.26
C LEU A 105 21.14 10.89 0.47
N SER A 106 21.32 11.02 -0.85
CA SER A 106 21.72 9.94 -1.75
C SER A 106 20.80 8.71 -1.70
N LEU A 107 19.50 8.91 -1.43
CA LEU A 107 18.53 7.82 -1.30
C LEU A 107 17.95 7.37 -2.65
N LEU A 108 18.08 8.19 -3.69
CA LEU A 108 17.51 7.93 -5.02
C LEU A 108 18.31 6.93 -5.87
N GLU A 109 19.34 6.29 -5.30
CA GLU A 109 20.02 5.17 -5.97
C GLU A 109 19.04 4.04 -6.29
N GLU A 110 19.33 3.28 -7.36
CA GLU A 110 18.46 2.23 -7.89
C GLU A 110 18.10 1.18 -6.83
N GLN A 111 16.89 1.25 -6.31
CA GLN A 111 16.35 0.29 -5.35
C GLN A 111 15.90 -0.98 -6.09
N ARG A 112 16.85 -1.82 -6.51
CA ARG A 112 16.59 -3.04 -7.30
C ARG A 112 15.60 -4.01 -6.66
N TRP A 113 15.35 -3.93 -5.36
CA TRP A 113 14.33 -4.76 -4.75
C TRP A 113 12.90 -4.35 -5.17
N ARG A 114 12.69 -3.12 -5.66
CA ARG A 114 11.36 -2.64 -6.09
C ARG A 114 10.78 -3.42 -7.27
N ILE A 115 11.61 -3.94 -8.17
CA ILE A 115 11.11 -4.71 -9.31
C ILE A 115 10.35 -5.99 -8.90
N TYR A 116 10.59 -6.49 -7.67
CA TYR A 116 9.87 -7.64 -7.14
C TYR A 116 8.47 -7.29 -6.60
N TYR A 117 8.25 -6.02 -6.22
CA TYR A 117 7.00 -5.55 -5.61
C TYR A 117 6.17 -4.67 -6.56
N GLU A 118 6.76 -4.25 -7.69
CA GLU A 118 6.09 -3.43 -8.70
C GLU A 118 6.15 -4.10 -10.07
N PRO A 119 5.58 -5.31 -10.25
CA PRO A 119 5.47 -5.91 -11.56
C PRO A 119 4.62 -5.02 -12.48
N GLU A 120 4.96 -5.00 -13.77
CA GLU A 120 4.35 -4.12 -14.77
C GLU A 120 2.80 -4.12 -14.76
N PRO A 121 2.10 -5.27 -14.64
CA PRO A 121 0.63 -5.28 -14.57
C PRO A 121 0.06 -4.46 -13.41
N LEU A 122 0.70 -4.52 -12.23
CA LEU A 122 0.26 -3.76 -11.05
C LEU A 122 0.59 -2.28 -11.18
N GLN A 123 1.68 -1.90 -11.84
CA GLN A 123 2.02 -0.48 -12.02
C GLN A 123 0.93 0.29 -12.76
N ALA A 124 0.30 -0.32 -13.77
CA ALA A 124 -0.79 0.29 -14.51
C ALA A 124 -2.02 0.52 -13.61
N VAL A 125 -2.39 -0.50 -12.82
CA VAL A 125 -3.53 -0.44 -11.89
C VAL A 125 -3.28 0.56 -10.77
N ARG A 126 -2.09 0.62 -10.17
CA ARG A 126 -1.76 1.56 -9.08
C ARG A 126 -1.78 3.04 -9.52
N LYS A 127 -1.57 3.30 -10.82
CA LYS A 127 -1.70 4.65 -11.42
C LYS A 127 -3.16 5.12 -11.61
N ARG A 128 -4.14 4.22 -11.48
CA ARG A 128 -5.57 4.55 -11.63
C ARG A 128 -6.11 5.26 -10.39
N ALA A 129 -6.19 6.59 -10.48
CA ALA A 129 -6.77 7.43 -9.43
C ALA A 129 -8.31 7.27 -9.34
N ASP A 130 -8.96 6.83 -10.41
CA ASP A 130 -10.39 6.52 -10.42
C ASP A 130 -10.76 5.28 -9.58
N LEU A 131 -9.76 4.50 -9.14
CA LEU A 131 -9.92 3.40 -8.20
C LEU A 131 -9.80 3.81 -6.73
N ASP A 132 -9.26 4.98 -6.40
CA ASP A 132 -8.82 5.29 -5.03
C ASP A 132 -9.91 5.22 -3.98
N ARG A 133 -11.12 5.67 -4.33
CA ARG A 133 -12.26 5.63 -3.41
C ARG A 133 -12.77 4.22 -3.12
N PHE A 134 -12.36 3.23 -3.93
CA PHE A 134 -12.72 1.84 -3.73
C PHE A 134 -11.63 1.06 -3.01
N ARG A 135 -10.41 1.60 -2.90
CA ARG A 135 -9.29 0.91 -2.27
C ARG A 135 -9.54 0.74 -0.77
N ALA A 136 -9.20 -0.43 -0.26
CA ALA A 136 -9.14 -0.66 1.17
C ALA A 136 -8.03 0.21 1.78
N PRO A 137 -8.29 0.93 2.89
CA PRO A 137 -7.26 1.72 3.56
C PRO A 137 -6.06 0.86 3.95
N GLY A 138 -4.85 1.28 3.59
CA GLY A 138 -3.61 0.54 3.84
C GLY A 138 -3.34 -0.60 2.85
N TYR A 139 -4.32 -1.04 2.06
CA TYR A 139 -4.17 -2.15 1.11
C TYR A 139 -4.41 -1.65 -0.31
N PHE A 140 -3.35 -1.08 -0.89
CA PHE A 140 -3.50 -0.31 -2.12
C PHE A 140 -3.99 -1.14 -3.31
N ASP A 141 -3.76 -2.45 -3.37
CA ASP A 141 -4.25 -3.28 -4.49
C ASP A 141 -5.64 -3.89 -4.24
N ASP A 142 -6.19 -3.74 -3.03
CA ASP A 142 -7.46 -4.36 -2.63
C ASP A 142 -8.58 -3.35 -2.80
N VAL A 143 -9.67 -3.72 -3.48
CA VAL A 143 -10.79 -2.84 -3.78
C VAL A 143 -12.13 -3.45 -3.36
N SER A 144 -13.07 -2.59 -2.96
CA SER A 144 -14.46 -2.97 -2.73
C SER A 144 -15.18 -3.15 -4.06
N VAL A 145 -15.77 -4.33 -4.25
CA VAL A 145 -16.49 -4.74 -5.45
C VAL A 145 -17.86 -5.25 -5.06
N ILE A 146 -18.86 -5.01 -5.92
CA ILE A 146 -20.21 -5.57 -5.77
C ILE A 146 -20.32 -6.80 -6.68
N LEU A 147 -20.55 -7.97 -6.10
CA LEU A 147 -20.95 -9.16 -6.84
C LEU A 147 -22.39 -9.00 -7.31
N VAL A 148 -22.60 -9.24 -8.60
CA VAL A 148 -23.93 -9.21 -9.24
C VAL A 148 -24.14 -10.51 -10.02
N SER A 149 -25.32 -11.10 -9.88
CA SER A 149 -25.74 -12.25 -10.67
C SER A 149 -26.80 -11.86 -11.69
N LYS A 150 -26.88 -12.65 -12.77
CA LYS A 150 -28.01 -12.61 -13.72
C LYS A 150 -29.29 -13.14 -13.10
N ASP A 151 -29.19 -13.96 -12.05
CA ASP A 151 -30.33 -14.37 -11.24
C ASP A 151 -30.83 -13.19 -10.41
N ARG A 152 -32.03 -12.70 -10.74
CA ARG A 152 -32.64 -11.53 -10.11
C ARG A 152 -33.11 -11.78 -8.68
N GLU A 153 -33.18 -13.03 -8.24
CA GLU A 153 -33.50 -13.37 -6.86
C GLU A 153 -32.28 -13.24 -5.94
N LEU A 154 -31.06 -13.23 -6.51
CA LEU A 154 -29.83 -13.08 -5.74
C LEU A 154 -29.56 -11.59 -5.50
N ILE A 155 -29.52 -11.20 -4.22
CA ILE A 155 -29.27 -9.82 -3.80
C ILE A 155 -27.77 -9.53 -3.99
N PRO A 156 -27.38 -8.41 -4.65
CA PRO A 156 -25.99 -8.02 -4.79
C PRO A 156 -25.24 -7.93 -3.47
N GLU A 157 -23.95 -8.28 -3.46
CA GLU A 157 -23.15 -8.38 -2.25
C GLU A 157 -21.81 -7.65 -2.39
N GLY A 158 -21.41 -6.89 -1.37
CA GLY A 158 -20.10 -6.24 -1.31
C GLY A 158 -19.02 -7.19 -0.83
N VAL A 159 -17.94 -7.30 -1.60
CA VAL A 159 -16.77 -8.14 -1.32
C VAL A 159 -15.47 -7.36 -1.52
N TRP A 160 -14.36 -7.89 -1.01
CA TRP A 160 -13.02 -7.39 -1.28
C TRP A 160 -12.35 -8.21 -2.37
N VAL A 161 -11.72 -7.52 -3.32
CA VAL A 161 -10.99 -8.13 -4.44
C VAL A 161 -9.61 -7.51 -4.53
N ARG A 162 -8.57 -8.33 -4.54
CA ARG A 162 -7.19 -7.92 -4.83
C ARG A 162 -6.95 -7.85 -6.32
N LEU A 163 -6.60 -6.70 -6.85
CA LEU A 163 -6.39 -6.51 -8.29
C LEU A 163 -5.03 -7.05 -8.73
N GLU A 164 -5.03 -7.98 -9.68
CA GLU A 164 -3.84 -8.62 -10.27
C GLU A 164 -3.34 -7.89 -11.53
N GLY A 165 -4.21 -7.10 -12.16
CA GLY A 165 -3.92 -6.39 -13.40
C GLY A 165 -5.17 -5.82 -14.07
N GLN A 166 -4.96 -5.17 -15.21
CA GLN A 166 -6.04 -4.64 -16.05
C GLN A 166 -5.93 -5.17 -17.49
N SER A 167 -7.05 -5.14 -18.22
CA SER A 167 -7.05 -5.35 -19.67
C SER A 167 -6.27 -4.25 -20.40
N ASP A 168 -5.83 -4.53 -21.63
CA ASP A 168 -5.03 -3.60 -22.44
C ASP A 168 -5.74 -2.26 -22.69
N ASP A 169 -7.08 -2.28 -22.80
CA ASP A 169 -7.92 -1.09 -22.95
C ASP A 169 -8.24 -0.39 -21.61
N GLY A 170 -7.83 -0.97 -20.49
CA GLY A 170 -8.07 -0.48 -19.14
C GLY A 170 -9.54 -0.48 -18.70
N ALA A 171 -10.42 -1.14 -19.46
CA ALA A 171 -11.87 -1.16 -19.17
C ALA A 171 -12.25 -2.18 -18.08
N SER A 172 -11.45 -3.23 -17.93
CA SER A 172 -11.67 -4.30 -16.95
C SER A 172 -10.41 -4.61 -16.16
N PHE A 173 -10.60 -5.21 -15.00
CA PHE A 173 -9.55 -5.64 -14.10
C PHE A 173 -9.71 -7.12 -13.81
N ARG A 174 -8.60 -7.82 -13.61
CA ARG A 174 -8.61 -9.17 -13.05
C ARG A 174 -8.24 -9.05 -11.58
N GLY A 175 -8.94 -9.78 -10.73
CA GLY A 175 -8.62 -9.80 -9.32
C GLY A 175 -9.01 -11.08 -8.62
N THR A 176 -8.41 -11.31 -7.46
CA THR A 176 -8.64 -12.47 -6.60
C THR A 176 -9.59 -12.08 -5.47
N LEU A 177 -10.64 -12.86 -5.25
CA LEU A 177 -11.60 -12.64 -4.18
C LEU A 177 -10.97 -12.91 -2.80
N LEU A 178 -11.08 -11.97 -1.87
CA LEU A 178 -10.39 -12.04 -0.56
C LEU A 178 -11.27 -12.53 0.59
N ASN A 179 -12.58 -12.65 0.38
CA ASN A 179 -13.50 -13.16 1.38
C ASN A 179 -14.60 -13.98 0.72
N GLU A 180 -15.06 -15.01 1.43
CA GLU A 180 -16.20 -15.82 1.00
C GLU A 180 -17.47 -14.95 0.90
N PRO A 181 -18.22 -15.01 -0.21
CA PRO A 181 -19.54 -14.40 -0.29
C PRO A 181 -20.52 -15.08 0.67
N TYR A 182 -21.44 -14.33 1.27
CA TYR A 182 -22.49 -14.87 2.12
C TYR A 182 -23.51 -15.69 1.34
N SER A 183 -23.81 -15.28 0.10
CA SER A 183 -24.75 -15.97 -0.78
C SER A 183 -24.02 -16.82 -1.83
N ASP A 184 -24.72 -17.82 -2.39
CA ASP A 184 -24.14 -18.67 -3.44
C ASP A 184 -24.14 -17.96 -4.80
N PHE A 185 -23.04 -17.27 -5.07
CA PHE A 185 -22.73 -16.64 -6.34
C PHE A 185 -21.99 -17.59 -7.32
N GLY A 186 -21.72 -18.84 -6.91
CA GLY A 186 -20.90 -19.79 -7.67
C GLY A 186 -19.40 -19.45 -7.73
N VAL A 187 -18.93 -18.53 -6.88
CA VAL A 187 -17.52 -18.15 -6.69
C VAL A 187 -17.19 -18.16 -5.21
N HIS A 188 -15.94 -18.46 -4.89
CA HIS A 188 -15.43 -18.62 -3.52
C HIS A 188 -14.21 -17.75 -3.25
N GLU A 189 -13.86 -17.59 -1.97
CA GLU A 189 -12.60 -16.98 -1.58
C GLU A 189 -11.41 -17.62 -2.33
N GLY A 190 -10.54 -16.78 -2.89
CA GLY A 190 -9.40 -17.20 -3.71
C GLY A 190 -9.73 -17.39 -5.19
N ASP A 191 -11.00 -17.34 -5.60
CA ASP A 191 -11.35 -17.38 -7.02
C ASP A 191 -11.00 -16.07 -7.74
N MET A 192 -10.67 -16.21 -9.02
CA MET A 192 -10.36 -15.07 -9.89
C MET A 192 -11.62 -14.56 -10.58
N VAL A 193 -11.88 -13.26 -10.45
CA VAL A 193 -13.03 -12.57 -11.02
C VAL A 193 -12.61 -11.46 -11.99
N THR A 194 -13.49 -11.14 -12.93
CA THR A 194 -13.34 -9.96 -13.79
C THR A 194 -14.15 -8.81 -13.18
N VAL A 195 -13.49 -7.71 -12.89
CA VAL A 195 -14.07 -6.50 -12.32
C VAL A 195 -14.18 -5.42 -13.38
N SER A 196 -15.26 -4.67 -13.42
CA SER A 196 -15.43 -3.52 -14.31
C SER A 196 -16.16 -2.38 -13.60
N PHE A 197 -16.11 -1.19 -14.19
CA PHE A 197 -16.93 -0.08 -13.71
C PHE A 197 -18.37 -0.24 -14.18
N ALA A 198 -19.30 -0.03 -13.26
CA ALA A 198 -20.71 0.20 -13.56
C ALA A 198 -21.12 1.61 -13.09
N GLU A 199 -22.14 2.18 -13.71
CA GLU A 199 -22.67 3.50 -13.36
C GLU A 199 -24.20 3.44 -13.27
N ASP A 200 -24.75 4.02 -12.21
CA ASP A 200 -26.18 4.23 -12.03
C ASP A 200 -26.47 5.61 -11.41
N GLU A 201 -27.69 5.83 -10.90
CA GLU A 201 -28.11 7.09 -10.29
C GLU A 201 -27.38 7.43 -8.97
N GLU A 202 -26.87 6.44 -8.24
CA GLU A 202 -26.10 6.58 -7.00
C GLU A 202 -24.61 6.83 -7.27
N GLY A 203 -24.16 6.54 -8.49
CA GLY A 203 -22.86 6.91 -9.01
C GLY A 203 -22.15 5.74 -9.67
N ARG A 204 -20.83 5.76 -9.61
CA ARG A 204 -19.99 4.73 -10.22
C ARG A 204 -19.58 3.69 -9.19
N PHE A 205 -19.55 2.42 -9.57
CA PHE A 205 -19.21 1.26 -8.74
C PHE A 205 -18.22 0.36 -9.44
N LEU A 206 -17.55 -0.50 -8.67
CA LEU A 206 -16.87 -1.67 -9.21
C LEU A 206 -17.78 -2.87 -9.06
N VAL A 207 -17.98 -3.62 -10.14
CA VAL A 207 -18.84 -4.80 -10.15
C VAL A 207 -18.08 -5.99 -10.72
N ALA A 208 -18.43 -7.18 -10.25
CA ALA A 208 -18.07 -8.43 -10.90
C ALA A 208 -19.35 -9.21 -11.18
N GLU A 209 -19.66 -9.38 -12.47
CA GLU A 209 -20.80 -10.17 -12.92
C GLU A 209 -20.41 -11.65 -12.99
N VAL A 210 -21.16 -12.49 -12.29
CA VAL A 210 -20.93 -13.93 -12.21
C VAL A 210 -22.15 -14.68 -12.73
N GLU A 211 -21.90 -15.83 -13.37
CA GLU A 211 -22.95 -16.74 -13.79
C GLU A 211 -23.20 -17.75 -12.67
N SER A 212 -24.33 -17.61 -11.98
CA SER A 212 -24.84 -18.65 -11.09
C SER A 212 -24.98 -19.96 -11.89
N ARG A 213 -24.42 -21.06 -11.38
CA ARG A 213 -24.54 -22.39 -12.00
C ARG A 213 -25.89 -23.04 -11.72
#